data_AF-A0A9Q4F2E8-F1
#
_entry.id   AF-A0A9Q4F2E8-F1
#
_cell.length_a   1.000
_cell.length_b   1.000
_cell.length_c   1.000
_cell.angle_alpha   90.00
_cell.angle_beta   90.00
_cell.angle_gamma   90.00
#
_symmetry.space_group_name_H-M   'P 1'
#
loop_
_entity.id
_entity.type
_entity.pdbx_description
1 polymer ?
#
loop_
_entity_poly.entity_id
_entity_poly.type
_entity_poly.pdbx_seq_one_letter_code
_entity_poly.pdbx_strand_id
1 'polypeptide(L)'
;MSVPSGLDFSNVRHVRVWHEQFEAIKNKGEFLIVEDKTNGKCVSFTRDHDEECKPSESYLELKKLLEDTREIVKKLEKKKENTIMSSEKFISLCKENVVKYFNENSDKTDNMSITQEDVYVVWYCKTLQNHKALLSTNISDGMYYELTYNGDKNELYLDAYKKWQNVKIDLNEEEFKYGE
;
A
#
# COMPACT_ATOMS: atom_id res chain seq x y z
N MET A 1 5.27 68.15 -1.43
CA MET A 1 5.40 67.56 -0.08
C MET A 1 5.60 66.06 -0.26
N SER A 2 6.80 65.55 -0.01
CA SER A 2 7.12 64.12 -0.13
C SER A 2 6.59 63.37 1.08
N VAL A 3 5.77 62.34 0.85
CA VAL A 3 5.28 61.43 1.89
C VAL A 3 6.49 60.59 2.36
N PRO A 4 6.76 60.47 3.68
CA PRO A 4 7.86 59.65 4.15
C PRO A 4 7.56 58.18 3.83
N SER A 5 8.40 57.55 3.02
CA SER A 5 8.38 56.11 2.81
C SER A 5 8.63 55.42 4.16
N GLY A 6 7.68 54.59 4.60
CA GLY A 6 7.84 53.77 5.81
C GLY A 6 9.11 52.93 5.69
N LEU A 7 9.96 52.98 6.71
CA LEU A 7 11.17 52.20 6.77
C LEU A 7 10.81 50.70 6.86
N ASP A 8 11.36 49.89 5.96
CA ASP A 8 11.22 48.43 5.95
C ASP A 8 12.29 47.81 6.87
N PHE A 9 11.85 47.07 7.88
CA PHE A 9 12.70 46.46 8.91
C PHE A 9 12.77 44.93 8.82
N SER A 10 12.25 44.33 7.74
CA SER A 10 12.12 42.88 7.59
C SER A 10 13.42 42.06 7.70
N ASN A 11 14.61 42.69 7.64
CA ASN A 11 15.91 42.03 7.72
C ASN A 11 16.89 42.62 8.76
N VAL A 12 16.41 43.46 9.68
CA VAL A 12 17.30 44.14 10.64
C VAL A 12 17.46 43.32 11.91
N ARG A 13 18.68 42.82 12.17
CA ARG A 13 18.94 41.93 13.31
C ARG A 13 19.21 42.65 14.63
N HIS A 14 19.86 43.82 14.63
CA HIS A 14 20.10 44.64 15.82
C HIS A 14 19.98 46.13 15.47
N VAL A 15 19.22 46.90 16.26
CA VAL A 15 19.07 48.36 16.12
C VAL A 15 19.28 49.03 17.48
N ARG A 16 20.12 50.07 17.54
CA ARG A 16 20.17 50.97 18.69
C ARG A 16 19.25 52.16 18.43
N VAL A 17 18.28 52.37 19.30
CA VAL A 17 17.31 53.46 19.24
C VAL A 17 17.31 54.23 20.55
N TRP A 18 17.07 55.54 20.47
CA TRP A 18 16.83 56.38 21.64
C TRP A 18 15.50 56.00 22.32
N HIS A 19 15.32 56.28 23.61
CA HIS A 19 14.12 55.86 24.37
C HIS A 19 12.80 56.28 23.69
N GLU A 20 12.73 57.50 23.17
CA GLU A 20 11.56 58.01 22.44
C GLU A 20 11.29 57.23 21.13
N GLN A 21 12.35 56.82 20.43
CA GLN A 21 12.24 56.00 19.23
C GLN A 21 11.85 54.56 19.57
N PHE A 22 12.33 54.03 20.70
CA PHE A 22 11.91 52.74 21.23
C PHE A 22 10.42 52.75 21.57
N GLU A 23 9.92 53.78 22.26
CA GLU A 23 8.51 53.94 22.58
C GLU A 23 7.61 53.95 21.33
N ALA A 24 8.09 54.51 20.21
CA ALA A 24 7.38 54.49 18.93
C ALA A 24 7.30 53.11 18.26
N ILE A 25 8.22 52.18 18.59
CA ILE A 25 8.32 50.86 17.96
C ILE A 25 8.14 49.68 18.93
N LYS A 26 8.00 49.93 20.25
CA LYS A 26 7.91 48.90 21.29
C LYS A 26 6.76 47.91 21.07
N ASN A 27 5.72 48.36 20.37
CA ASN A 27 4.57 47.52 20.04
C ASN A 27 4.72 46.75 18.72
N LYS A 28 5.80 46.98 17.96
CA LYS A 28 6.06 46.41 16.63
C LYS A 28 7.19 45.38 16.61
N GLY A 29 8.01 45.28 17.67
CA GLY A 29 9.08 44.30 17.77
C GLY A 29 8.67 43.04 18.53
N GLU A 30 9.11 41.87 18.07
CA GLU A 30 8.89 40.57 18.73
C GLU A 30 9.93 40.27 19.83
N PHE A 31 11.15 40.80 19.68
CA PHE A 31 12.27 40.61 20.60
C PHE A 31 12.89 41.95 20.98
N LEU A 32 13.31 42.08 22.24
CA LEU A 32 14.12 43.19 22.75
C LEU A 32 15.42 42.64 23.31
N ILE A 33 16.56 43.03 22.75
CA ILE A 33 17.89 42.62 23.23
C ILE A 33 18.57 43.81 23.88
N VAL A 34 18.99 43.66 25.14
CA VAL A 34 19.77 44.64 25.91
C VAL A 34 21.19 44.09 26.06
N GLU A 35 22.17 44.79 25.50
CA GLU A 35 23.59 44.43 25.56
C GLU A 35 24.36 45.34 26.53
N ASP A 36 25.15 44.73 27.41
CA ASP A 36 26.18 45.40 28.19
C ASP A 36 27.49 45.44 27.38
N LYS A 37 27.85 46.63 26.94
CA LYS A 37 29.00 46.87 26.07
C LYS A 37 30.35 46.69 26.75
N THR A 38 30.39 46.66 28.08
CA THR A 38 31.65 46.61 28.84
C THR A 38 32.13 45.18 29.05
N ASN A 39 31.21 44.24 29.14
CA ASN A 39 31.49 42.83 29.42
C ASN A 39 30.91 41.87 28.36
N GLY A 40 30.26 42.41 27.31
CA GLY A 40 29.74 41.66 26.17
C GLY A 40 28.53 40.77 26.50
N LYS A 41 27.89 40.95 27.66
CA LYS A 41 26.72 40.16 28.05
C LYS A 41 25.45 40.75 27.45
N CYS A 42 24.51 39.91 27.05
CA CYS A 42 23.21 40.34 26.56
C CYS A 42 22.06 39.66 27.30
N VAL A 43 20.96 40.38 27.47
CA VAL A 43 19.67 39.85 27.96
C VAL A 43 18.62 40.11 26.88
N SER A 44 17.97 39.05 26.42
CA SER A 44 16.88 39.13 25.46
C SER A 44 15.54 38.92 26.17
N PHE A 45 14.59 39.82 25.93
CA PHE A 45 13.20 39.68 26.31
C PHE A 45 12.41 39.33 25.06
N THR A 46 11.71 38.20 25.09
CA THR A 46 10.74 37.82 24.07
C THR A 46 9.38 38.26 24.56
N ARG A 47 8.57 38.84 23.67
CA ARG A 47 7.19 39.17 24.04
C ARG A 47 6.40 37.88 24.13
N ASP A 48 5.90 37.54 25.31
CA ASP A 48 4.95 36.45 25.45
C ASP A 48 3.65 36.84 24.74
N HIS A 49 3.26 36.04 23.76
CA HIS A 49 1.94 36.11 23.15
C HIS A 49 1.01 35.22 23.97
N ASP A 50 0.09 35.83 24.72
CA ASP A 50 -0.93 35.10 25.52
C ASP A 50 -2.00 34.40 24.67
N GLU A 51 -1.92 34.46 23.34
CA GLU A 51 -2.89 33.81 22.47
C GLU A 51 -2.27 32.55 21.86
N GLU A 52 -2.83 31.38 22.20
CA GLU A 52 -2.80 30.21 21.32
C GLU A 52 -3.11 30.71 19.90
N CYS A 53 -2.09 30.76 19.05
CA CYS A 53 -2.20 31.32 17.72
C CYS A 53 -3.33 30.58 16.98
N LYS A 54 -4.49 31.21 16.86
CA LYS A 54 -5.62 30.61 16.15
C LYS A 54 -5.16 30.37 14.72
N PRO A 55 -5.21 29.12 14.22
CA PRO A 55 -4.69 28.82 12.91
C PRO A 55 -5.36 29.72 11.88
N SER A 56 -4.57 30.32 11.00
CA SER A 56 -5.10 31.17 9.94
C SER A 56 -6.12 30.38 9.09
N GLU A 57 -7.08 31.08 8.51
CA GLU A 57 -8.11 30.46 7.66
C GLU A 57 -7.47 29.66 6.50
N SER A 58 -6.39 30.21 5.92
CA SER A 58 -5.53 29.53 4.95
C SER A 58 -4.94 28.21 5.47
N TYR A 59 -4.47 28.16 6.72
CA TYR A 59 -3.95 26.92 7.30
C TYR A 59 -5.07 25.88 7.48
N LEU A 60 -6.27 26.31 7.88
CA LEU A 60 -7.41 25.43 8.07
C LEU A 60 -7.89 24.81 6.75
N GLU A 61 -7.94 25.61 5.68
CA GLU A 61 -8.21 25.13 4.31
C GLU A 61 -7.17 24.12 3.84
N LEU A 62 -5.88 24.44 4.01
CA LEU A 62 -4.78 23.53 3.66
C LEU A 62 -4.84 22.21 4.43
N LYS A 63 -5.16 22.26 5.73
CA LYS A 63 -5.33 21.07 6.56
C LYS A 63 -6.47 20.19 6.07
N LYS A 64 -7.59 20.80 5.68
CA LYS A 64 -8.74 20.08 5.10
C LYS A 64 -8.36 19.41 3.78
N LEU A 65 -7.70 20.14 2.89
CA LEU A 65 -7.21 19.62 1.61
C LEU A 65 -6.24 18.45 1.79
N LEU A 66 -5.34 18.53 2.78
CA LEU A 66 -4.40 17.46 3.11
C LEU A 66 -5.13 16.18 3.54
N GLU A 67 -6.17 16.32 4.36
CA GLU A 67 -6.94 15.18 4.85
C GLU A 67 -7.79 14.54 3.74
N ASP A 68 -8.43 15.36 2.91
CA ASP A 68 -9.16 14.90 1.71
C ASP A 68 -8.21 14.14 0.75
N THR A 69 -7.01 14.68 0.54
CA THR A 69 -5.98 14.04 -0.29
C THR A 69 -5.55 12.70 0.28
N ARG A 70 -5.34 12.61 1.60
CA ARG A 70 -5.03 11.33 2.27
C ARG A 70 -6.14 10.30 2.08
N GLU A 71 -7.39 10.71 2.18
CA GLU A 71 -8.53 9.82 1.99
C GLU A 71 -8.61 9.31 0.53
N ILE A 72 -8.38 10.19 -0.45
CA ILE A 72 -8.30 9.81 -1.87
C ILE A 72 -7.19 8.80 -2.10
N VAL A 73 -5.98 9.03 -1.57
CA VAL A 73 -4.85 8.09 -1.70
C VAL A 73 -5.18 6.73 -1.13
N LYS A 74 -5.76 6.67 0.09
CA LYS A 74 -6.20 5.41 0.70
C LYS A 74 -7.22 4.66 -0.18
N LYS A 75 -8.18 5.38 -0.78
CA LYS A 75 -9.17 4.79 -1.70
C LYS A 75 -8.51 4.24 -2.96
N LEU A 76 -7.52 4.94 -3.52
CA LEU A 76 -6.78 4.51 -4.70
C LEU A 76 -5.93 3.27 -4.43
N GLU A 77 -5.24 3.21 -3.29
CA GLU A 77 -4.47 2.03 -2.87
C GLU A 77 -5.36 0.80 -2.72
N LYS A 78 -6.49 0.95 -2.02
CA LYS A 78 -7.47 -0.14 -1.85
C LYS A 78 -8.07 -0.59 -3.18
N LYS A 79 -8.36 0.35 -4.09
CA LYS A 79 -8.85 0.03 -5.44
C LYS A 79 -7.80 -0.75 -6.24
N LYS A 80 -6.53 -0.34 -6.17
CA LYS A 80 -5.42 -1.03 -6.84
C LYS A 80 -5.24 -2.45 -6.34
N GLU A 81 -5.30 -2.67 -5.03
CA GLU A 81 -5.17 -3.99 -4.40
C GLU A 81 -6.33 -4.94 -4.74
N ASN A 82 -7.54 -4.39 -4.94
CA ASN A 82 -8.67 -5.17 -5.46
C ASN A 82 -8.56 -5.48 -6.95
N THR A 83 -7.79 -4.70 -7.71
CA THR A 83 -7.64 -4.90 -9.17
C THR A 83 -6.60 -5.96 -9.47
N ILE A 84 -5.55 -6.09 -8.65
CA ILE A 84 -4.44 -7.03 -8.89
C ILE A 84 -4.73 -8.36 -8.21
N MET A 85 -4.82 -9.43 -9.00
CA MET A 85 -4.89 -10.80 -8.49
C MET A 85 -3.54 -11.19 -7.87
N SER A 86 -3.52 -11.44 -6.55
CA SER A 86 -2.33 -11.96 -5.86
C SER A 86 -2.27 -13.48 -5.96
N SER A 87 -1.08 -14.05 -5.76
CA SER A 87 -0.89 -15.51 -5.75
C SER A 87 -1.78 -16.19 -4.71
N GLU A 88 -1.84 -15.63 -3.49
CA GLU A 88 -2.65 -16.17 -2.39
C GLU A 88 -4.14 -16.13 -2.73
N LYS A 89 -4.66 -15.00 -3.23
CA LYS A 89 -6.05 -14.87 -3.67
C LYS A 89 -6.38 -15.88 -4.77
N PHE A 90 -5.49 -16.05 -5.74
CA PHE A 90 -5.68 -17.02 -6.82
C PHE A 90 -5.72 -18.47 -6.30
N ILE A 91 -4.81 -18.85 -5.39
CA ILE A 91 -4.80 -20.20 -4.83
C ILE A 91 -6.07 -20.47 -4.00
N SER A 92 -6.51 -19.54 -3.18
CA SER A 92 -7.78 -19.66 -2.44
C SER A 92 -8.96 -19.81 -3.40
N LEU A 93 -9.02 -18.97 -4.44
CA LEU A 93 -10.03 -19.06 -5.50
C LEU A 93 -10.03 -20.43 -6.19
N CYS A 94 -8.85 -21.00 -6.44
CA CYS A 94 -8.74 -22.34 -7.02
C CYS A 94 -9.32 -23.41 -6.11
N LYS A 95 -8.95 -23.41 -4.83
CA LYS A 95 -9.48 -24.36 -3.85
C LYS A 95 -10.99 -24.28 -3.73
N GLU A 96 -11.54 -23.07 -3.67
CA GLU A 96 -12.98 -22.82 -3.64
C GLU A 96 -13.71 -23.43 -4.85
N ASN A 97 -13.18 -23.19 -6.05
CA ASN A 97 -13.80 -23.71 -7.28
C ASN A 97 -13.68 -25.23 -7.40
N VAL A 98 -12.58 -25.83 -6.93
CA VAL A 98 -12.45 -27.30 -6.87
C VAL A 98 -13.45 -27.91 -5.89
N VAL A 99 -13.59 -27.35 -4.69
CA VAL A 99 -14.59 -27.79 -3.70
C VAL A 99 -15.99 -27.72 -4.27
N LYS A 100 -16.32 -26.58 -4.89
CA LYS A 100 -17.64 -26.37 -5.51
C LYS A 100 -17.88 -27.40 -6.61
N TYR A 101 -16.93 -27.55 -7.53
CA TYR A 101 -17.04 -28.51 -8.64
C TYR A 101 -17.21 -29.94 -8.12
N PHE A 102 -16.39 -30.38 -7.16
CA PHE A 102 -16.49 -31.72 -6.60
C PHE A 102 -17.86 -31.95 -5.96
N ASN A 103 -18.32 -31.04 -5.08
CA ASN A 103 -19.58 -31.20 -4.36
C ASN A 103 -20.82 -31.10 -5.27
N GLU A 104 -20.73 -30.39 -6.42
CA GLU A 104 -21.81 -30.31 -7.41
C GLU A 104 -21.85 -31.55 -8.33
N ASN A 105 -20.70 -32.15 -8.61
CA ASN A 105 -20.56 -33.27 -9.54
C ASN A 105 -20.43 -34.65 -8.86
N SER A 106 -20.26 -34.71 -7.53
CA SER A 106 -20.21 -35.96 -6.77
C SER A 106 -21.57 -36.65 -6.79
N ASP A 107 -21.58 -37.97 -7.04
CA ASP A 107 -22.80 -38.77 -6.98
C ASP A 107 -23.42 -38.69 -5.59
N LYS A 108 -24.69 -38.24 -5.55
CA LYS A 108 -25.43 -37.98 -4.29
C LYS A 108 -25.59 -39.20 -3.39
N THR A 109 -25.30 -40.39 -3.90
CA THR A 109 -25.34 -41.65 -3.16
C THR A 109 -24.15 -41.83 -2.21
N ASP A 110 -23.02 -41.16 -2.46
CA ASP A 110 -21.79 -41.35 -1.69
C ASP A 110 -21.68 -40.44 -0.46
N ASN A 111 -22.60 -39.47 -0.26
CA ASN A 111 -22.64 -38.55 0.89
C ASN A 111 -21.29 -37.88 1.23
N MET A 112 -20.37 -37.80 0.28
CA MET A 112 -19.02 -37.31 0.49
C MET A 112 -18.95 -35.87 0.01
N SER A 113 -18.75 -34.93 0.94
CA SER A 113 -18.47 -33.53 0.63
C SER A 113 -17.07 -33.16 1.11
N ILE A 114 -16.36 -32.35 0.33
CA ILE A 114 -15.04 -31.83 0.71
C ILE A 114 -15.08 -30.38 1.14
N THR A 115 -14.04 -29.97 1.85
CA THR A 115 -13.73 -28.58 2.17
C THR A 115 -12.39 -28.16 1.57
N GLN A 116 -11.99 -26.89 1.75
CA GLN A 116 -10.74 -26.38 1.16
C GLN A 116 -9.48 -27.04 1.75
N GLU A 117 -9.60 -27.59 2.96
CA GLU A 117 -8.56 -28.34 3.67
C GLU A 117 -8.24 -29.67 2.97
N ASP A 118 -9.22 -30.25 2.28
CA ASP A 118 -9.05 -31.49 1.51
C ASP A 118 -8.40 -31.26 0.15
N VAL A 119 -8.28 -30.00 -0.29
CA VAL A 119 -7.69 -29.62 -1.58
C VAL A 119 -6.26 -29.12 -1.38
N TYR A 120 -5.31 -29.73 -2.07
CA TYR A 120 -3.91 -29.32 -2.08
C TYR A 120 -3.42 -28.93 -3.47
N VAL A 121 -2.47 -27.99 -3.48
CA VAL A 121 -1.82 -27.51 -4.70
C VAL A 121 -0.65 -28.43 -5.01
N VAL A 122 -0.66 -29.02 -6.19
CA VAL A 122 0.41 -29.90 -6.68
C VAL A 122 1.46 -29.07 -7.41
N TRP A 123 1.02 -28.10 -8.20
CA TRP A 123 1.89 -27.19 -8.91
C TRP A 123 1.22 -25.84 -9.10
N TYR A 124 2.04 -24.79 -9.15
CA TYR A 124 1.59 -23.43 -9.36
C TYR A 124 2.64 -22.63 -10.13
N CYS A 125 2.17 -21.79 -11.05
CA CYS A 125 2.99 -20.74 -11.64
C CYS A 125 2.21 -19.45 -11.87
N LYS A 126 2.98 -18.36 -11.98
CA LYS A 126 2.49 -17.04 -12.38
C LYS A 126 3.38 -16.48 -13.47
N THR A 127 2.78 -15.99 -14.55
CA THR A 127 3.49 -15.24 -15.60
C THR A 127 2.71 -13.97 -15.89
N LEU A 128 3.31 -12.82 -15.58
CA LEU A 128 2.66 -11.51 -15.68
C LEU A 128 1.34 -11.46 -14.87
N GLN A 129 0.20 -11.27 -15.56
CA GLN A 129 -1.16 -11.24 -14.99
C GLN A 129 -1.84 -12.62 -15.00
N ASN A 130 -1.21 -13.62 -15.59
CA ASN A 130 -1.80 -14.95 -15.75
C ASN A 130 -1.32 -15.89 -14.65
N HIS A 131 -2.23 -16.72 -14.17
CA HIS A 131 -1.95 -17.72 -13.15
C HIS A 131 -2.41 -19.10 -13.61
N LYS A 132 -1.68 -20.12 -13.17
CA LYS A 132 -2.03 -21.51 -13.44
C LYS A 132 -1.74 -22.35 -12.21
N ALA A 133 -2.70 -23.19 -11.82
CA ALA A 133 -2.53 -24.13 -10.73
C ALA A 133 -3.02 -25.51 -11.12
N LEU A 134 -2.29 -26.52 -10.67
CA LEU A 134 -2.70 -27.91 -10.68
C LEU A 134 -3.00 -28.32 -9.24
N LEU A 135 -4.18 -28.90 -9.02
CA LEU A 135 -4.68 -29.28 -7.71
C LEU A 135 -5.19 -30.71 -7.72
N SER A 136 -5.18 -31.33 -6.55
CA SER A 136 -5.83 -32.60 -6.31
C SER A 136 -6.44 -32.59 -4.91
N THR A 137 -7.17 -33.65 -4.58
CA THR A 137 -7.87 -33.79 -3.31
C THR A 137 -7.30 -34.96 -2.53
N ASN A 138 -7.53 -34.98 -1.22
CA ASN A 138 -7.21 -36.14 -0.37
C ASN A 138 -8.17 -37.32 -0.60
N ILE A 139 -9.18 -37.15 -1.46
CA ILE A 139 -10.11 -38.21 -1.82
C ILE A 139 -9.43 -39.16 -2.81
N SER A 140 -9.63 -40.46 -2.61
CA SER A 140 -9.11 -41.51 -3.50
C SER A 140 -9.98 -41.69 -4.76
N ASP A 141 -10.43 -40.60 -5.38
CA ASP A 141 -11.24 -40.60 -6.60
C ASP A 141 -10.38 -40.56 -7.88
N GLY A 142 -9.07 -40.30 -7.72
CA GLY A 142 -8.12 -40.16 -8.82
C GLY A 142 -8.31 -38.88 -9.63
N MET A 143 -8.99 -37.87 -9.10
CA MET A 143 -9.26 -36.62 -9.81
C MET A 143 -8.09 -35.64 -9.71
N TYR A 144 -7.95 -34.85 -10.77
CA TYR A 144 -6.92 -33.83 -10.89
C TYR A 144 -7.51 -32.62 -11.58
N TYR A 145 -7.21 -31.43 -11.07
CA TYR A 145 -7.82 -30.18 -11.54
C TYR A 145 -6.74 -29.24 -12.05
N GLU A 146 -6.97 -28.66 -13.21
CA GLU A 146 -6.20 -27.53 -13.69
C GLU A 146 -7.08 -26.28 -13.63
N LEU A 147 -6.56 -25.22 -13.03
CA LEU A 147 -7.18 -23.90 -13.11
C LEU A 147 -6.25 -22.92 -13.78
N THR A 148 -6.79 -22.18 -14.73
CA THR A 148 -6.08 -21.16 -15.50
C THR A 148 -6.81 -19.84 -15.40
N TYR A 149 -6.14 -18.82 -14.87
CA TYR A 149 -6.67 -17.46 -14.79
C TYR A 149 -5.99 -16.54 -15.78
N ASN A 150 -6.80 -15.94 -16.65
CA ASN A 150 -6.40 -14.89 -17.57
C ASN A 150 -6.62 -13.52 -16.93
N GLY A 151 -5.55 -12.87 -16.48
CA GLY A 151 -5.65 -11.58 -15.80
C GLY A 151 -5.93 -10.40 -16.71
N ASP A 152 -5.67 -10.51 -18.02
CA ASP A 152 -5.98 -9.44 -18.97
C ASP A 152 -7.50 -9.37 -19.25
N LYS A 153 -8.18 -10.52 -19.22
CA LYS A 153 -9.63 -10.65 -19.47
C LYS A 153 -10.46 -10.89 -18.21
N ASN A 154 -9.82 -11.15 -17.07
CA ASN A 154 -10.47 -11.54 -15.83
C ASN A 154 -11.34 -12.79 -15.98
N GLU A 155 -10.78 -13.84 -16.59
CA GLU A 155 -11.46 -15.12 -16.87
C GLU A 155 -10.77 -16.26 -16.11
N LEU A 156 -11.55 -17.17 -15.53
CA LEU A 156 -11.06 -18.38 -14.87
C LEU A 156 -11.61 -19.60 -15.60
N TYR A 157 -10.72 -20.51 -15.96
CA TYR A 157 -11.05 -21.79 -16.59
C TYR A 157 -10.69 -22.92 -15.63
N LEU A 158 -11.51 -23.97 -15.62
CA LEU A 158 -11.31 -25.19 -14.85
C LEU A 158 -11.40 -26.39 -15.78
N ASP A 159 -10.34 -27.18 -15.82
CA ASP A 159 -10.29 -28.49 -16.47
C ASP A 159 -10.20 -29.58 -15.40
N ALA A 160 -10.98 -30.65 -15.56
CA ALA A 160 -11.00 -31.78 -14.64
C ALA A 160 -10.57 -33.07 -15.37
N TYR A 161 -9.57 -33.74 -14.80
CA TYR A 161 -8.98 -34.96 -15.33
C TYR A 161 -9.15 -36.13 -14.37
N LYS A 162 -9.29 -37.34 -14.92
CA LYS A 162 -9.29 -38.60 -14.18
C LYS A 162 -7.98 -39.34 -14.44
N LYS A 163 -7.22 -39.62 -13.38
CA LYS A 163 -6.01 -40.44 -13.47
C LYS A 163 -6.40 -41.87 -13.87
N TRP A 164 -5.87 -42.32 -14.99
CA TRP A 164 -6.19 -43.65 -15.54
C TRP A 164 -5.29 -44.75 -14.98
N GLN A 165 -3.97 -44.54 -14.98
CA GLN A 165 -3.00 -45.50 -14.46
C GLN A 165 -1.69 -44.80 -14.09
N ASN A 166 -0.86 -45.49 -13.31
CA ASN A 166 0.52 -45.10 -13.07
C ASN A 166 1.43 -46.26 -13.49
N VAL A 167 2.28 -46.02 -14.48
CA VAL A 167 3.18 -47.03 -15.04
C VAL A 167 4.61 -46.63 -14.71
N LYS A 168 5.37 -47.56 -14.13
CA LYS A 168 6.81 -47.40 -13.94
C LYS A 168 7.51 -47.70 -15.28
N ILE A 169 8.29 -46.74 -15.78
CA ILE A 169 9.17 -46.96 -16.92
C ILE A 169 10.55 -47.37 -16.38
N ASP A 170 11.06 -48.54 -16.79
CA ASP A 170 12.43 -48.95 -16.49
C ASP A 170 13.37 -48.37 -17.56
N LEU A 171 14.45 -47.74 -17.13
CA LEU A 171 15.43 -47.09 -18.01
C LEU A 171 16.71 -47.94 -18.18
N ASN A 172 16.78 -49.11 -17.53
CA ASN A 172 17.98 -49.95 -17.55
C ASN A 172 18.06 -50.88 -18.78
N GLU A 173 17.07 -50.85 -19.68
CA GLU A 173 17.04 -51.65 -20.89
C GLU A 173 16.73 -50.76 -22.09
N GLU A 174 17.73 -50.04 -22.61
CA GLU A 174 17.89 -49.68 -24.03
C GLU A 174 19.12 -48.75 -24.20
N GLU A 175 20.23 -49.32 -24.69
CA GLU A 175 21.21 -48.53 -25.44
C GLU A 175 20.51 -47.99 -26.69
N PHE A 176 20.19 -46.70 -26.70
CA PHE A 176 19.78 -46.00 -27.90
C PHE A 176 20.89 -46.11 -28.94
N LYS A 177 20.80 -47.08 -29.85
CA LYS A 177 21.61 -47.10 -31.07
C LYS A 177 21.16 -45.93 -31.94
N TYR A 178 21.88 -44.82 -31.84
CA TYR A 178 21.83 -43.78 -32.87
C TYR A 178 22.25 -44.42 -34.18
N GLY A 179 21.32 -44.47 -35.15
CA GLY A 179 21.53 -45.04 -36.46
C GLY A 179 22.64 -44.32 -37.23
N GLU A 180 23.49 -45.13 -37.87
CA GLU A 180 24.33 -44.76 -39.01
C GLU A 180 23.50 -44.42 -40.25
#